data_AF-A0A9P0PNH8-F1
#
_entry.id   AF-A0A9P0PNH8-F1
#
_cell.length_a   1.000
_cell.length_b   1.000
_cell.length_c   1.000
_cell.angle_alpha   90.00
_cell.angle_beta   90.00
_cell.angle_gamma   90.00
#
_symmetry.space_group_name_H-M   'P 1'
#
loop_
_entity.id
_entity.type
_entity.pdbx_description
1 polymer ?
#
loop_
_entity_poly.entity_id
_entity_poly.type
_entity_poly.pdbx_seq_one_letter_code
_entity_poly.pdbx_strand_id
1 'polypeptide(L)'
;MLLILYLFLSITCTNVAVAWDSEQLEVFDVVDEVKQNFYELLNISKDAGNSEIKSAFRSLSLKLHPDKNKDVDTSEQFRNLVSVYEVLRSPTKRKYYDEVLINGLPNWRSGLFYYRYVRKMGMTEVIVILFAIATVGQYLMKWGAYFEKKLTLQDQIKVHKKVGRKAVSEQQIAIDIPKPSVFDTLPVQIPKLIWYLVVSVPTALGFLKGAVEQKIEDIKRPPTPEPEPEPVKVRNRTARKRNKFVPPEGPNFETKSSKTEKVVTDNSSPPPMSGGLWTDDDLAELIRLVKKYPQGANKRWESIAAALGRAVPEVTYMANKMKENGYKVPTEQEEEVQVKVKQKTKKEVDTGDVVKNWSQDQQKALEDALARFPKGCTDRWDRIAEHVPDKTKEECMMRFRYLADILKKQKEHKETDQENQES
;
A
#
# COMPACT_ATOMS: atom_id res chain seq x y z
N MET A 1 23.83 -2.46 12.79
CA MET A 1 23.57 -1.06 12.39
C MET A 1 22.08 -0.73 12.26
N LEU A 2 21.29 -1.43 11.45
CA LEU A 2 19.85 -1.11 11.28
C LEU A 2 19.02 -1.19 12.56
N LEU A 3 19.28 -2.17 13.43
CA LEU A 3 18.58 -2.31 14.73
C LEU A 3 18.94 -1.18 15.72
N ILE A 4 20.19 -0.72 15.71
CA ILE A 4 20.66 0.41 16.52
C ILE A 4 20.07 1.72 15.99
N LEU A 5 19.96 1.87 14.67
CA LEU A 5 19.29 3.00 14.03
C LEU A 5 17.79 3.04 14.37
N TYR A 6 17.11 1.90 14.35
CA TYR A 6 15.69 1.80 14.73
C TYR A 6 15.46 2.11 16.22
N LEU A 7 16.35 1.63 17.09
CA LEU A 7 16.26 1.88 18.52
C LEU A 7 16.57 3.35 18.85
N PHE A 8 17.54 3.95 18.16
CA PHE A 8 17.84 5.37 18.25
C PHE A 8 16.69 6.23 17.71
N LEU A 9 16.12 5.88 16.55
CA LEU A 9 14.96 6.56 15.95
C LEU A 9 13.72 6.43 16.84
N SER A 10 13.51 5.27 17.47
CA SER A 10 12.42 5.06 18.41
C SER A 10 12.59 5.91 19.68
N ILE A 11 13.80 6.01 20.24
CA ILE A 11 14.09 6.81 21.43
C ILE A 11 14.01 8.31 21.15
N THR A 12 14.44 8.76 19.97
CA THR A 12 14.31 10.17 19.58
C THR A 12 12.87 10.53 19.26
N CYS A 13 12.10 9.65 18.62
CA CYS A 13 10.66 9.87 18.38
C CYS A 13 9.82 9.85 19.66
N THR A 14 10.13 9.02 20.66
CA THR A 14 9.37 9.01 21.93
C THR A 14 9.63 10.26 22.77
N ASN A 15 10.84 10.81 22.76
CA ASN A 15 11.12 12.08 23.46
C ASN A 15 10.45 13.29 22.78
N VAL A 16 10.29 13.28 21.45
CA VAL A 16 9.53 14.30 20.73
C VAL A 16 8.02 14.15 20.98
N ALA A 17 7.52 12.94 21.25
CA ALA A 17 6.11 12.72 21.59
C ALA A 17 5.71 13.27 22.98
N VAL A 18 6.68 13.55 23.87
CA VAL A 18 6.45 14.24 25.16
C VAL A 18 6.36 15.76 24.99
N ALA A 19 6.61 16.30 23.80
CA ALA A 19 6.90 17.72 23.62
C ALA A 19 5.70 18.58 23.21
N TRP A 20 4.61 18.56 23.97
CA TRP A 20 3.68 19.70 24.10
C TRP A 20 3.05 19.63 25.50
N ASP A 21 3.44 20.53 26.39
CA ASP A 21 2.93 20.54 27.76
C ASP A 21 1.48 21.02 27.81
N SER A 22 0.56 20.15 28.25
CA SER A 22 -0.87 20.47 28.39
C SER A 22 -1.07 21.67 29.33
N GLU A 23 -0.24 21.79 30.38
CA GLU A 23 -0.33 22.88 31.33
C GLU A 23 -0.04 24.23 30.69
N GLN A 24 0.92 24.29 29.77
CA GLN A 24 1.25 25.51 29.04
C GLN A 24 0.09 25.98 28.15
N LEU A 25 -0.60 25.04 27.49
CA LEU A 25 -1.74 25.35 26.63
C LEU A 25 -2.95 25.85 27.43
N GLU A 26 -3.20 25.25 28.60
CA GLU A 26 -4.22 25.73 29.54
C GLU A 26 -3.94 27.16 29.99
N VAL A 27 -2.69 27.48 30.32
CA VAL A 27 -2.30 28.85 30.69
C VAL A 27 -2.60 29.83 29.54
N PHE A 28 -2.25 29.49 28.29
CA PHE A 28 -2.58 30.34 27.14
C PHE A 28 -4.08 30.53 26.94
N ASP A 29 -4.89 29.52 27.25
CA ASP A 29 -6.34 29.60 27.15
C ASP A 29 -6.91 30.56 28.22
N VAL A 30 -6.45 30.45 29.46
CA VAL A 30 -6.89 31.32 30.56
C VAL A 30 -6.44 32.77 30.32
N VAL A 31 -5.22 33.00 29.82
CA VAL A 31 -4.74 34.35 29.50
C VAL A 31 -5.59 35.00 28.40
N ASP A 32 -6.00 34.23 27.39
CA ASP A 32 -6.84 34.72 26.29
C ASP A 32 -8.30 34.94 26.70
N GLU A 33 -8.81 34.21 27.71
CA GLU A 33 -10.14 34.42 28.28
C GLU A 33 -10.20 35.66 29.19
N VAL A 34 -9.22 35.82 30.09
CA VAL A 34 -9.24 36.87 31.12
C VAL A 34 -8.71 38.22 30.60
N LYS A 35 -7.73 38.20 29.67
CA LYS A 35 -7.12 39.40 29.04
C LYS A 35 -6.69 40.52 30.00
N GLN A 36 -6.42 40.18 31.26
CA GLN A 36 -5.97 41.06 32.31
C GLN A 36 -4.79 40.43 33.05
N ASN A 37 -4.01 41.25 33.73
CA ASN A 37 -2.91 40.75 34.54
C ASN A 37 -3.47 40.04 35.79
N PHE A 38 -3.10 38.77 35.97
CA PHE A 38 -3.57 37.90 37.04
C PHE A 38 -3.19 38.40 38.44
N TYR A 39 -2.02 39.03 38.57
CA TYR A 39 -1.56 39.60 39.84
C TYR A 39 -2.37 40.86 40.21
N GLU A 40 -2.69 41.69 39.22
CA GLU A 40 -3.54 42.88 39.40
C GLU A 40 -4.98 42.48 39.73
N LEU A 41 -5.52 41.45 39.08
CA LEU A 41 -6.87 40.93 39.33
C LEU A 41 -7.03 40.43 40.77
N LEU A 42 -6.01 39.75 41.31
CA LEU A 42 -5.98 39.31 42.71
C LEU A 42 -5.52 40.41 43.68
N ASN A 43 -5.08 41.55 43.17
CA ASN A 43 -4.51 42.67 43.92
C ASN A 43 -3.34 42.24 44.83
N ILE A 44 -2.40 41.49 44.26
CA ILE A 44 -1.20 40.98 44.93
C ILE A 44 0.07 41.34 44.14
N SER A 45 1.23 41.27 44.80
CA SER A 45 2.52 41.43 44.12
C SER A 45 2.86 40.21 43.25
N LYS A 46 3.66 40.42 42.20
CA LYS A 46 4.23 39.33 41.38
C LYS A 46 5.10 38.37 42.20
N ASP A 47 5.68 38.83 43.30
CA ASP A 47 6.52 38.02 44.20
C ASP A 47 5.72 37.35 45.33
N ALA A 48 4.39 37.48 45.32
CA ALA A 48 3.53 36.93 46.35
C ALA A 48 3.67 35.40 46.49
N GLY A 49 3.68 34.92 47.74
CA GLY A 49 3.73 33.50 48.06
C GLY A 49 2.37 32.81 47.90
N ASN A 50 2.37 31.46 47.88
CA ASN A 50 1.13 30.67 47.72
C ASN A 50 0.08 30.92 48.82
N SER A 51 0.52 31.28 50.04
CA SER A 51 -0.37 31.64 51.15
C SER A 51 -1.14 32.94 50.89
N GLU A 52 -0.46 33.95 50.35
CA GLU A 52 -1.02 35.25 50.00
C GLU A 52 -2.01 35.12 48.83
N ILE A 53 -1.63 34.39 47.78
CA ILE A 53 -2.50 34.06 46.64
C ILE A 53 -3.80 33.39 47.13
N LYS A 54 -3.68 32.41 48.04
CA LYS A 54 -4.85 31.70 48.60
C LYS A 54 -5.73 32.60 49.45
N SER A 55 -5.14 33.53 50.22
CA SER A 55 -5.88 34.50 51.03
C SER A 55 -6.65 35.48 50.16
N ALA A 56 -5.98 36.07 49.16
CA ALA A 56 -6.57 37.00 48.20
C ALA A 56 -7.74 36.35 47.45
N PHE A 57 -7.54 35.13 46.93
CA PHE A 57 -8.58 34.35 46.26
C PHE A 57 -9.81 34.14 47.14
N ARG A 58 -9.62 33.76 48.42
CA ARG A 58 -10.72 33.59 49.37
C ARG A 58 -11.51 34.88 49.57
N SER A 59 -10.82 36.01 49.70
CA SER A 59 -11.46 37.30 49.93
C SER A 59 -12.30 37.76 48.73
N LEU A 60 -11.81 37.54 47.50
CA LEU A 60 -12.49 37.89 46.26
C LEU A 60 -13.63 36.91 45.94
N SER A 61 -13.43 35.61 46.20
CA SER A 61 -14.47 34.59 46.01
C SER A 61 -15.71 34.85 46.84
N LEU A 62 -15.56 35.35 48.07
CA LEU A 62 -16.70 35.70 48.93
C LEU A 62 -17.49 36.91 48.41
N LYS A 63 -16.82 37.83 47.71
CA LYS A 63 -17.44 39.03 47.12
C LYS A 63 -18.13 38.70 45.79
N LEU A 64 -17.50 37.86 44.97
CA LEU A 64 -17.97 37.48 43.63
C LEU A 64 -18.77 36.17 43.61
N HIS A 65 -19.22 35.67 44.77
CA HIS A 65 -19.93 34.40 44.82
C HIS A 65 -21.31 34.51 44.12
N PRO A 66 -21.65 33.62 43.16
CA PRO A 66 -22.87 33.72 42.37
C PRO A 66 -24.17 33.57 43.20
N ASP A 67 -24.08 32.93 44.36
CA ASP A 67 -25.20 32.83 45.31
C ASP A 67 -25.56 34.19 45.96
N LYS A 68 -24.55 35.05 46.18
CA LYS A 68 -24.74 36.36 46.81
C LYS A 68 -25.08 37.45 45.79
N ASN A 69 -24.58 37.30 44.57
CA ASN A 69 -24.76 38.26 43.47
C ASN A 69 -25.18 37.48 42.21
N LYS A 70 -26.43 37.66 41.79
CA LYS A 70 -27.06 36.88 40.70
C LYS A 70 -26.88 37.49 39.31
N ASP A 71 -26.02 38.49 39.17
CA ASP A 71 -25.78 39.13 37.88
C ASP A 71 -24.93 38.23 36.98
N VAL A 72 -25.24 38.23 35.67
CA VAL A 72 -24.59 37.39 34.66
C VAL A 72 -23.06 37.61 34.64
N ASP A 73 -22.63 38.86 34.78
CA ASP A 73 -21.22 39.26 34.79
C ASP A 73 -20.47 38.71 36.02
N THR A 74 -21.14 38.60 37.18
CA THR A 74 -20.50 38.07 38.39
C THR A 74 -20.13 36.59 38.24
N SER A 75 -20.94 35.82 37.52
CA SER A 75 -20.65 34.40 37.25
C SER A 75 -19.41 34.22 36.37
N GLU A 76 -19.22 35.08 35.36
CA GLU A 76 -18.04 35.04 34.50
C GLU A 76 -16.78 35.50 35.24
N GLN A 77 -16.88 36.59 36.02
CA GLN A 77 -15.79 37.06 36.86
C GLN A 77 -15.37 36.03 37.90
N PHE A 78 -16.33 35.31 38.50
CA PHE A 78 -16.04 34.22 39.42
C PHE A 78 -15.34 33.05 38.72
N ARG A 79 -15.79 32.66 37.52
CA ARG A 79 -15.11 31.63 36.71
C ARG A 79 -13.66 32.03 36.41
N ASN A 80 -13.46 33.26 35.94
CA ASN A 80 -12.15 33.82 35.67
C ASN A 80 -11.26 33.84 36.92
N LEU A 81 -11.80 34.24 38.07
CA LEU A 81 -11.09 34.24 39.35
C LEU A 81 -10.60 32.84 39.74
N VAL A 82 -11.42 31.81 39.56
CA VAL A 82 -11.05 30.41 39.81
C VAL A 82 -9.93 29.97 38.88
N SER A 83 -10.06 30.23 37.57
CA SER A 83 -9.04 29.88 36.58
C SER A 83 -7.70 30.58 36.86
N VAL A 84 -7.73 31.87 37.22
CA VAL A 84 -6.54 32.63 37.61
C VAL A 84 -5.88 32.04 38.85
N TYR A 85 -6.66 31.69 39.87
CA TYR A 85 -6.13 31.06 41.07
C TYR A 85 -5.46 29.72 40.78
N GLU A 86 -6.05 28.90 39.90
CA GLU A 86 -5.44 27.61 39.51
C GLU A 86 -4.10 27.79 38.79
N VAL A 87 -3.99 28.79 37.91
CA VAL A 87 -2.74 29.11 37.22
C VAL A 87 -1.67 29.58 38.20
N LEU A 88 -1.99 30.53 39.09
CA LEU A 88 -1.00 31.07 40.02
C LEU A 88 -0.64 30.13 41.18
N ARG A 89 -1.53 29.21 41.56
CA ARG A 89 -1.29 28.23 42.62
C ARG A 89 -0.22 27.22 42.23
N SER A 90 -0.19 26.80 40.97
CA SER A 90 0.80 25.82 40.49
C SER A 90 2.11 26.53 40.12
N PRO A 91 3.27 26.10 40.64
CA PRO A 91 4.55 26.72 40.30
C PRO A 91 4.90 26.57 38.81
N THR A 92 4.48 25.48 38.16
CA THR A 92 4.69 25.22 36.74
C THR A 92 3.85 26.17 35.87
N LYS A 93 2.53 26.22 36.10
CA LYS A 93 1.62 27.13 35.38
C LYS A 93 1.95 28.61 35.61
N ARG A 94 2.34 28.98 36.83
CA ARG A 94 2.81 30.34 37.14
C ARG A 94 4.04 30.70 36.31
N LYS A 95 5.00 29.78 36.16
CA LYS A 95 6.18 30.00 35.31
C LYS A 95 5.77 30.25 33.85
N TYR A 96 4.86 29.45 33.29
CA TYR A 96 4.36 29.67 31.93
C TYR A 96 3.63 31.00 31.80
N TYR A 97 2.86 31.41 32.80
CA TYR A 97 2.20 32.71 32.80
C TYR A 97 3.22 33.87 32.84
N ASP A 98 4.26 33.74 33.68
CA ASP A 98 5.34 34.72 33.74
C ASP A 98 6.12 34.81 32.41
N GLU A 99 6.29 33.68 31.69
CA GLU A 99 6.85 33.67 30.33
C GLU A 99 5.94 34.39 29.32
N VAL A 100 4.62 34.25 29.43
CA VAL A 100 3.63 34.96 28.60
C VAL A 100 3.65 36.46 28.86
N LEU A 101 3.85 36.90 30.11
CA LEU A 101 3.98 38.32 30.44
C LEU A 101 5.19 38.97 29.75
N ILE A 102 6.26 38.22 29.51
CA ILE A 102 7.49 38.71 28.86
C ILE A 102 7.39 38.60 27.34
N ASN A 103 6.99 37.43 26.83
CA ASN A 103 7.04 37.11 25.40
C ASN A 103 5.73 37.39 24.65
N GLY A 104 4.63 37.58 25.38
CA GLY A 104 3.28 37.63 24.83
C GLY A 104 2.72 36.25 24.48
N LEU A 105 1.47 36.24 24.00
CA LEU A 105 0.82 35.03 23.49
C LEU A 105 1.43 34.59 22.14
N PRO A 106 1.40 33.27 21.81
CA PRO A 106 1.91 32.77 20.55
C PRO A 106 1.23 33.43 19.33
N ASN A 107 2.03 34.02 18.44
CA ASN A 107 1.54 34.64 17.21
C ASN A 107 1.09 33.60 16.16
N TRP A 108 0.31 34.04 15.17
CA TRP A 108 -0.17 33.22 14.04
C TRP A 108 0.94 32.55 13.20
N ARG A 109 2.19 33.01 13.33
CA ARG A 109 3.37 32.41 12.69
C ARG A 109 3.88 31.17 13.43
N SER A 110 3.51 30.99 14.70
CA SER A 110 3.89 29.82 15.49
C SER A 110 2.94 28.66 15.19
N GLY A 111 3.46 27.43 15.10
CA GLY A 111 2.62 26.23 14.98
C GLY A 111 1.66 26.06 16.17
N LEU A 112 2.07 26.58 17.33
CA LEU A 112 1.34 26.52 18.59
C LEU A 112 -0.02 27.23 18.53
N PHE A 113 -0.08 28.32 17.76
CA PHE A 113 -1.32 29.04 17.49
C PHE A 113 -2.38 28.14 16.84
N TYR A 114 -2.01 27.41 15.78
CA TYR A 114 -2.93 26.50 15.09
C TYR A 114 -3.29 25.29 15.94
N TYR A 115 -2.31 24.72 16.66
CA TYR A 115 -2.56 23.60 17.55
C TYR A 115 -3.58 23.94 18.64
N ARG A 116 -3.47 25.14 19.24
CA ARG A 116 -4.42 25.63 20.25
C ARG A 116 -5.84 25.70 19.71
N TYR A 117 -6.00 26.14 18.46
CA TYR A 117 -7.30 26.27 17.81
C TYR A 117 -7.89 24.89 17.44
N VAL A 118 -7.11 24.04 16.78
CA VAL A 118 -7.54 22.70 16.36
C VAL A 118 -7.89 21.79 17.53
N ARG A 119 -7.21 21.93 18.68
CA ARG A 119 -7.52 21.15 19.90
C ARG A 119 -8.92 21.41 20.44
N LYS A 120 -9.46 22.62 20.28
CA LYS A 120 -10.80 22.98 20.74
C LYS A 120 -11.90 22.65 19.73
N MET A 121 -11.53 22.30 18.49
CA MET A 121 -12.47 21.99 17.43
C MET A 121 -13.08 20.60 17.62
N GLY A 122 -14.37 20.51 17.30
CA GLY A 122 -15.03 19.21 17.18
C GLY A 122 -14.54 18.43 15.96
N MET A 123 -14.74 17.11 15.97
CA MET A 123 -14.40 16.26 14.82
C MET A 123 -15.04 16.73 13.52
N THR A 124 -16.26 17.28 13.59
CA THR A 124 -16.99 17.83 12.44
C THR A 124 -16.26 19.01 11.82
N GLU A 125 -15.79 19.97 12.62
CA GLU A 125 -15.07 21.16 12.13
C GLU A 125 -13.73 20.78 11.50
N VAL A 126 -13.01 19.84 12.12
CA VAL A 126 -11.76 19.31 11.57
C VAL A 126 -12.01 18.60 10.23
N ILE A 127 -13.06 17.80 10.13
CA ILE A 127 -13.45 17.14 8.87
C ILE A 127 -13.80 18.18 7.80
N VAL A 128 -14.51 19.25 8.14
CA VAL A 128 -14.85 20.33 7.19
C VAL A 128 -13.59 21.04 6.70
N ILE A 129 -12.64 21.35 7.59
CA ILE A 129 -11.37 21.98 7.22
C ILE A 129 -10.54 21.07 6.32
N LEU A 130 -10.40 19.79 6.69
CA LEU A 130 -9.69 18.80 5.89
C LEU A 130 -10.35 18.61 4.52
N PHE A 131 -11.68 18.60 4.47
CA PHE A 131 -12.44 18.52 3.23
C PHE A 131 -12.22 19.74 2.34
N ALA A 132 -12.16 20.94 2.91
CA ALA A 132 -11.84 22.16 2.18
C ALA A 132 -10.41 22.12 1.62
N ILE A 133 -9.43 21.71 2.43
CA ILE A 133 -8.02 21.57 1.99
C ILE A 133 -7.92 20.53 0.88
N ALA A 134 -8.57 19.37 1.03
CA ALA A 134 -8.57 18.32 0.01
C ALA A 134 -9.23 18.80 -1.29
N THR A 135 -10.30 19.59 -1.20
CA THR A 135 -10.99 20.17 -2.35
C THR A 135 -10.08 21.15 -3.10
N VAL A 136 -9.39 22.04 -2.38
CA VAL A 136 -8.41 22.96 -2.97
C VAL A 136 -7.26 22.18 -3.60
N GLY A 137 -6.72 21.18 -2.91
CA GLY A 137 -5.68 20.31 -3.43
C GLY A 137 -6.08 19.59 -4.72
N GLN A 138 -7.29 19.03 -4.76
CA GLN A 138 -7.84 18.38 -5.96
C GLN A 138 -7.96 19.37 -7.12
N TYR A 139 -8.45 20.59 -6.86
CA TYR A 139 -8.58 21.63 -7.86
C TYR A 139 -7.20 22.04 -8.42
N LEU A 140 -6.20 22.22 -7.55
CA LEU A 140 -4.82 22.51 -7.97
C LEU A 140 -4.22 21.37 -8.80
N MET A 141 -4.48 20.11 -8.45
CA MET A 141 -4.03 18.96 -9.25
C MET A 141 -4.67 18.94 -10.65
N LYS A 142 -5.97 19.26 -10.76
CA LYS A 142 -6.66 19.40 -12.05
C LYS A 142 -6.07 20.53 -12.90
N TRP A 143 -5.73 21.65 -12.28
CA TRP A 143 -5.00 22.73 -12.94
C TRP A 143 -3.59 22.31 -13.38
N GLY A 144 -2.87 21.54 -12.56
CA GLY A 144 -1.58 20.96 -12.93
C GLY A 144 -1.66 20.09 -14.18
N ALA A 145 -2.63 19.16 -14.22
CA ALA A 145 -2.87 18.31 -15.39
C ALA A 145 -3.25 19.11 -16.64
N TYR A 146 -4.05 20.17 -16.49
CA TYR A 146 -4.37 21.09 -17.58
C TYR A 146 -3.12 21.79 -18.13
N PHE A 147 -2.24 22.30 -17.25
CA PHE A 147 -1.00 22.94 -17.68
C PHE A 147 -0.05 21.98 -18.39
N GLU A 148 0.07 20.75 -17.91
CA GLU A 148 0.87 19.71 -18.56
C GLU A 148 0.36 19.40 -19.97
N LYS A 149 -0.96 19.19 -20.13
CA LYS A 149 -1.58 18.97 -21.45
C LYS A 149 -1.41 20.16 -22.37
N LYS A 150 -1.49 21.38 -21.84
CA LYS A 150 -1.27 22.60 -22.61
C LYS A 150 0.18 22.71 -23.11
N LEU A 151 1.17 22.43 -22.25
CA LEU A 151 2.59 22.50 -22.62
C LEU A 151 2.96 21.43 -23.65
N THR A 152 2.53 20.19 -23.42
CA THR A 152 2.78 19.08 -24.36
C THR A 152 2.19 19.36 -25.75
N LEU A 153 0.98 19.90 -25.84
CA LEU A 153 0.40 20.31 -27.13
C LEU A 153 1.19 21.44 -27.79
N GLN A 154 1.65 22.44 -27.03
CA GLN A 154 2.50 23.48 -27.60
C GLN A 154 3.80 22.93 -28.18
N ASP A 155 4.42 21.95 -27.51
CA ASP A 155 5.64 21.33 -28.02
C ASP A 155 5.39 20.47 -29.26
N GLN A 156 4.27 19.73 -29.31
CA GLN A 156 3.83 19.03 -30.52
C GLN A 156 3.61 20.00 -31.69
N ILE A 157 2.95 21.15 -31.45
CA ILE A 157 2.74 22.19 -32.48
C ILE A 157 4.07 22.76 -32.98
N LYS A 158 5.02 23.06 -32.09
CA LYS A 158 6.36 23.55 -32.48
C LYS A 158 7.13 22.54 -33.33
N VAL A 159 7.07 21.25 -32.98
CA VAL A 159 7.71 20.17 -33.74
C VAL A 159 7.06 20.02 -35.11
N HIS A 160 5.73 19.99 -35.18
CA HIS A 160 4.98 19.93 -36.45
C HIS A 160 5.27 21.13 -37.36
N LYS A 161 5.41 22.35 -36.80
CA LYS A 161 5.81 23.56 -37.54
C LYS A 161 7.21 23.47 -38.12
N LYS A 162 8.16 22.85 -37.41
CA LYS A 162 9.55 22.64 -37.88
C LYS A 162 9.67 21.62 -39.01
N VAL A 163 8.79 20.61 -39.06
CA VAL A 163 8.86 19.51 -40.04
C VAL A 163 8.26 19.88 -41.40
N GLY A 164 7.73 21.10 -41.58
CA GLY A 164 7.32 21.61 -42.90
C GLY A 164 6.16 20.87 -43.57
N ARG A 165 5.53 19.89 -42.90
CA ARG A 165 4.26 19.31 -43.35
C ARG A 165 3.18 20.38 -43.20
N LYS A 166 2.53 20.71 -44.33
CA LYS A 166 1.43 21.69 -44.44
C LYS A 166 0.63 21.77 -43.15
N ALA A 167 0.56 22.98 -42.59
CA ALA A 167 -0.17 23.34 -41.40
C ALA A 167 -1.50 22.58 -41.32
N VAL A 168 -1.51 21.49 -40.55
CA VAL A 168 -2.75 21.00 -39.96
C VAL A 168 -3.17 22.15 -39.06
N SER A 169 -4.26 22.79 -39.47
CA SER A 169 -4.76 24.06 -38.99
C SER A 169 -4.55 24.22 -37.48
N GLU A 170 -4.01 25.37 -37.08
CA GLU A 170 -3.96 25.80 -35.66
C GLU A 170 -5.32 25.64 -34.96
N GLN A 171 -6.41 25.65 -35.74
CA GLN A 171 -7.79 25.45 -35.33
C GLN A 171 -8.19 23.98 -35.08
N GLN A 172 -7.52 22.97 -35.68
CA GLN A 172 -7.84 21.55 -35.48
C GLN A 172 -7.06 20.91 -34.30
N ILE A 173 -5.89 21.48 -33.96
CA ILE A 173 -5.09 21.05 -32.79
C ILE A 173 -5.51 21.82 -31.52
N ALA A 174 -6.31 22.88 -31.68
CA ALA A 174 -7.13 23.43 -30.61
C ALA A 174 -8.29 22.48 -30.29
N ILE A 175 -7.97 21.24 -29.90
CA ILE A 175 -8.88 20.45 -29.08
C ILE A 175 -9.05 21.30 -27.82
N ASP A 176 -10.26 21.82 -27.65
CA ASP A 176 -10.65 22.65 -26.52
C ASP A 176 -10.40 21.82 -25.25
N ILE A 177 -9.21 21.98 -24.66
CA ILE A 177 -8.84 21.25 -23.45
C ILE A 177 -9.83 21.74 -22.40
N PRO A 178 -10.70 20.88 -21.87
CA PRO A 178 -11.74 21.33 -20.96
C PRO A 178 -11.05 21.98 -19.76
N LYS A 179 -11.29 23.29 -19.60
CA LYS A 179 -10.73 24.05 -18.49
C LYS A 179 -11.25 23.43 -17.19
N PRO A 180 -10.38 23.18 -16.20
CA PRO A 180 -10.80 22.59 -14.94
C PRO A 180 -11.87 23.50 -14.32
N SER A 181 -13.09 22.97 -14.24
CA SER A 181 -14.25 23.71 -13.74
C SER A 181 -14.38 23.52 -12.23
N VAL A 182 -14.83 24.57 -11.54
CA VAL A 182 -15.14 24.50 -10.10
C VAL A 182 -16.28 23.52 -9.81
N PHE A 183 -17.11 23.21 -10.80
CA PHE A 183 -18.21 22.24 -10.68
C PHE A 183 -17.73 20.78 -10.63
N ASP A 184 -16.47 20.50 -10.96
CA ASP A 184 -15.91 19.15 -10.84
C ASP A 184 -15.22 18.91 -9.49
N THR A 185 -15.44 19.77 -8.49
CA THR A 185 -14.84 19.65 -7.16
C THR A 185 -15.66 18.75 -6.23
N LEU A 186 -15.03 18.20 -5.18
CA LEU A 186 -15.69 17.32 -4.20
C LEU A 186 -17.05 17.81 -3.68
N PRO A 187 -17.25 19.10 -3.34
CA PRO A 187 -18.53 19.60 -2.84
C PRO A 187 -19.71 19.38 -3.79
N VAL A 188 -19.46 19.38 -5.10
CA VAL A 188 -20.49 19.19 -6.14
C VAL A 188 -20.55 17.73 -6.60
N GLN A 189 -19.39 17.06 -6.62
CA GLN A 189 -19.27 15.68 -7.05
C GLN A 189 -19.89 14.68 -6.05
N ILE A 190 -19.79 14.94 -4.75
CA ILE A 190 -20.33 14.04 -3.71
C ILE A 190 -21.86 13.95 -3.76
N PRO A 191 -22.62 15.05 -3.78
CA PRO A 191 -24.08 14.98 -3.92
C PRO A 191 -24.52 14.27 -5.20
N LYS A 192 -23.81 14.53 -6.32
CA LYS A 192 -24.07 13.87 -7.60
C LYS A 192 -23.80 12.37 -7.54
N LEU A 193 -22.74 11.96 -6.86
CA LEU A 193 -22.39 10.56 -6.65
C LEU A 193 -23.40 9.87 -5.74
N ILE A 194 -23.82 10.51 -4.64
CA ILE A 194 -24.86 9.98 -3.74
C ILE A 194 -26.17 9.79 -4.49
N TRP A 195 -26.60 10.79 -5.27
CA TRP A 195 -27.78 10.68 -6.12
C TRP A 195 -27.66 9.51 -7.10
N TYR A 196 -26.53 9.43 -7.82
CA TYR A 196 -26.30 8.34 -8.77
C TYR A 196 -26.29 6.97 -8.09
N LEU A 197 -25.69 6.86 -6.90
CA LEU A 197 -25.64 5.64 -6.12
C LEU A 197 -27.06 5.22 -5.68
N VAL A 198 -27.86 6.13 -5.14
CA VAL A 198 -29.26 5.85 -4.76
C VAL A 198 -30.10 5.39 -5.97
N VAL A 199 -29.91 6.01 -7.13
CA VAL A 199 -30.67 5.67 -8.35
C VAL A 199 -30.18 4.37 -9.01
N SER A 200 -28.88 4.07 -8.95
CA SER A 200 -28.29 2.88 -9.61
C SER A 200 -28.32 1.63 -8.74
N VAL A 201 -28.41 1.77 -7.42
CA VAL A 201 -28.44 0.64 -6.47
C VAL A 201 -29.60 -0.32 -6.72
N PRO A 202 -30.87 0.11 -6.93
CA PRO A 202 -31.96 -0.81 -7.22
C PRO A 202 -31.73 -1.65 -8.49
N THR A 203 -31.22 -1.01 -9.54
CA THR A 203 -30.88 -1.68 -10.80
C THR A 203 -29.72 -2.66 -10.62
N ALA A 204 -28.68 -2.26 -9.90
CA ALA A 204 -27.53 -3.11 -9.60
C ALA A 204 -27.92 -4.33 -8.73
N LEU A 205 -28.79 -4.15 -7.75
CA LEU A 205 -29.35 -5.24 -6.95
C LEU A 205 -30.22 -6.18 -7.80
N GLY A 206 -30.96 -5.65 -8.78
CA GLY A 206 -31.69 -6.46 -9.76
C GLY A 206 -30.77 -7.36 -10.59
N PHE A 207 -29.65 -6.81 -11.08
CA PHE A 207 -28.63 -7.60 -11.81
C PHE A 207 -27.97 -8.66 -10.92
N LEU A 208 -27.62 -8.32 -9.68
CA LEU A 208 -27.07 -9.30 -8.74
C LEU A 208 -28.07 -10.41 -8.43
N LYS A 209 -29.34 -10.06 -8.18
CA LYS A 209 -30.39 -11.03 -7.93
C LYS A 209 -30.57 -11.98 -9.13
N GLY A 210 -30.56 -11.46 -10.35
CA GLY A 210 -30.61 -12.28 -11.56
C GLY A 210 -29.41 -13.24 -11.69
N ALA A 211 -28.20 -12.76 -11.37
CA ALA A 211 -26.99 -13.59 -11.41
C ALA A 211 -26.99 -14.69 -10.32
N VAL A 212 -27.56 -14.40 -9.15
CA VAL A 212 -27.74 -15.39 -8.07
C VAL A 212 -28.79 -16.42 -8.45
N GLU A 213 -29.93 -15.99 -8.99
CA GLU A 213 -31.01 -16.89 -9.42
C GLU A 213 -30.52 -17.84 -10.54
N GLN A 214 -29.77 -17.32 -11.51
CA GLN A 214 -29.18 -18.14 -12.57
C GLN A 214 -28.23 -19.20 -12.01
N LYS A 215 -27.40 -18.85 -11.02
CA LYS A 215 -26.53 -19.85 -10.36
C LYS A 215 -27.32 -20.90 -9.59
N ILE A 216 -28.40 -20.52 -8.92
CA ILE A 216 -29.28 -21.46 -8.21
C ILE A 216 -29.95 -22.41 -9.21
N GLU A 217 -30.37 -21.89 -10.36
CA GLU A 217 -31.01 -22.67 -11.42
C GLU A 217 -30.02 -23.62 -12.11
N ASP A 218 -28.77 -23.18 -12.35
CA ASP A 218 -27.69 -24.03 -12.87
C ASP A 218 -27.32 -25.17 -11.89
N ILE A 219 -27.42 -24.95 -10.57
CA ILE A 219 -27.21 -25.98 -9.54
C ILE A 219 -28.38 -26.98 -9.49
N LYS A 220 -29.62 -26.52 -9.73
CA LYS A 220 -30.82 -27.37 -9.75
C LYS A 220 -31.02 -28.16 -11.05
N ARG A 221 -30.37 -27.76 -12.14
CA ARG A 221 -30.42 -28.52 -13.40
C ARG A 221 -29.79 -29.90 -13.20
N PRO A 222 -30.49 -31.00 -13.54
CA PRO A 222 -29.87 -32.32 -13.52
C PRO A 222 -28.68 -32.34 -14.50
N PRO A 223 -27.64 -33.17 -14.25
CA PRO A 223 -26.50 -33.27 -15.15
C PRO A 223 -27.02 -33.57 -16.56
N THR A 224 -26.81 -32.63 -17.47
CA THR A 224 -27.16 -32.81 -18.87
C THR A 224 -26.35 -33.99 -19.38
N PRO A 225 -26.97 -35.01 -20.00
CA PRO A 225 -26.23 -36.15 -20.52
C PRO A 225 -25.14 -35.62 -21.45
N GLU A 226 -23.90 -35.97 -21.10
CA GLU A 226 -22.70 -35.60 -21.81
C GLU A 226 -22.91 -35.96 -23.30
N PRO A 227 -22.93 -34.98 -24.22
CA PRO A 227 -23.09 -35.29 -25.63
C PRO A 227 -21.90 -36.16 -26.05
N GLU A 228 -22.20 -37.33 -26.63
CA GLU A 228 -21.18 -38.19 -27.24
C GLU A 228 -20.22 -37.34 -28.09
N PRO A 229 -18.90 -37.59 -28.04
CA PRO A 229 -17.93 -36.77 -28.75
C PRO A 229 -18.24 -36.83 -30.25
N GLU A 230 -18.84 -35.75 -30.78
CA GLU A 230 -18.99 -35.59 -32.21
C GLU A 230 -17.59 -35.65 -32.85
N PRO A 231 -17.41 -36.39 -33.96
CA PRO A 231 -16.10 -36.51 -34.60
C PRO A 231 -15.63 -35.12 -35.01
N VAL A 232 -14.47 -34.72 -34.47
CA VAL A 232 -13.80 -33.46 -34.76
C VAL A 232 -13.66 -33.33 -36.28
N LYS A 233 -14.48 -32.46 -36.89
CA LYS A 233 -14.29 -32.07 -38.29
C LYS A 233 -12.99 -31.29 -38.38
N VAL A 234 -11.94 -31.95 -38.84
CA VAL A 234 -10.68 -31.32 -39.23
C VAL A 234 -11.01 -30.27 -40.28
N ARG A 235 -11.08 -29.01 -39.87
CA ARG A 235 -11.20 -27.89 -40.79
C ARG A 235 -9.86 -27.79 -41.50
N ASN A 236 -9.76 -28.42 -42.67
CA ASN A 236 -8.67 -28.21 -43.60
C ASN A 236 -8.59 -26.71 -43.87
N ARG A 237 -7.63 -26.04 -43.24
CA ARG A 237 -7.30 -24.65 -43.55
C ARG A 237 -6.80 -24.64 -44.97
N THR A 238 -7.66 -24.30 -45.93
CA THR A 238 -7.24 -23.99 -47.28
C THR A 238 -6.20 -22.89 -47.19
N ALA A 239 -4.96 -23.20 -47.59
CA ALA A 239 -3.89 -22.23 -47.66
C ALA A 239 -4.36 -21.05 -48.51
N ARG A 240 -4.49 -19.87 -47.90
CA ARG A 240 -4.78 -18.64 -48.61
C ARG A 240 -3.59 -18.42 -49.56
N LYS A 241 -3.81 -18.62 -50.86
CA LYS A 241 -2.81 -18.40 -51.92
C LYS A 241 -2.26 -16.98 -51.73
N ARG A 242 -1.02 -16.87 -51.26
CA ARG A 242 -0.30 -15.60 -51.22
C ARG A 242 0.04 -15.28 -52.67
N ASN A 243 -0.59 -14.24 -53.23
CA ASN A 243 -0.28 -13.80 -54.59
C ASN A 243 1.22 -13.55 -54.68
N LYS A 244 1.86 -14.20 -55.66
CA LYS A 244 3.30 -14.10 -55.91
C LYS A 244 3.60 -12.65 -56.27
N PHE A 245 4.42 -11.99 -55.47
CA PHE A 245 4.90 -10.63 -55.75
C PHE A 245 5.77 -10.69 -57.02
N VAL A 246 5.34 -10.00 -58.08
CA VAL A 246 6.13 -9.81 -59.30
C VAL A 246 6.78 -8.43 -59.16
N PRO A 247 8.12 -8.33 -59.10
CA PRO A 247 8.80 -7.04 -59.10
C PRO A 247 8.57 -6.34 -60.45
N PRO A 248 8.29 -5.03 -60.49
CA PRO A 248 8.22 -4.28 -61.74
C PRO A 248 9.63 -4.19 -62.36
N GLU A 249 9.72 -4.54 -63.64
CA GLU A 249 10.95 -4.43 -64.43
C GLU A 249 11.34 -2.95 -64.57
N GLY A 250 12.40 -2.56 -63.88
CA GLY A 250 13.14 -1.32 -64.15
C GLY A 250 14.11 -1.53 -65.32
N PRO A 251 14.42 -0.49 -66.10
CA PRO A 251 15.30 -0.61 -67.25
C PRO A 251 16.76 -0.78 -66.81
N ASN A 252 17.35 -1.88 -67.28
CA ASN A 252 18.76 -2.13 -67.58
C ASN A 252 19.81 -1.24 -66.89
N PHE A 253 20.58 -1.82 -65.97
CA PHE A 253 21.99 -1.47 -65.85
C PHE A 253 22.84 -2.72 -65.63
N GLU A 254 23.95 -2.72 -66.36
CA GLU A 254 24.78 -3.86 -66.71
C GLU A 254 25.52 -4.48 -65.52
N THR A 255 25.48 -5.81 -65.45
CA THR A 255 26.38 -6.65 -64.67
C THR A 255 27.82 -6.49 -65.15
N LYS A 256 28.69 -5.91 -64.31
CA LYS A 256 30.13 -6.16 -64.38
C LYS A 256 30.52 -7.22 -63.34
N SER A 257 30.83 -8.40 -63.87
CA SER A 257 31.57 -9.45 -63.19
C SER A 257 33.02 -9.02 -63.00
N SER A 258 33.50 -8.99 -61.75
CA SER A 258 34.93 -9.03 -61.45
C SER A 258 35.18 -10.10 -60.38
N LYS A 259 36.12 -10.96 -60.73
CA LYS A 259 36.47 -12.24 -60.12
C LYS A 259 37.51 -12.05 -59.01
N THR A 260 37.22 -12.70 -57.87
CA THR A 260 38.12 -13.33 -56.89
C THR A 260 39.13 -12.50 -56.12
N GLU A 261 39.00 -12.50 -54.79
CA GLU A 261 40.06 -13.00 -53.90
C GLU A 261 39.46 -13.58 -52.60
N LYS A 262 39.80 -14.85 -52.33
CA LYS A 262 39.53 -15.52 -51.06
C LYS A 262 40.66 -15.17 -50.10
N VAL A 263 40.33 -14.59 -48.95
CA VAL A 263 41.13 -14.71 -47.73
C VAL A 263 40.24 -15.35 -46.68
N VAL A 264 40.67 -16.51 -46.21
CA VAL A 264 40.04 -17.35 -45.20
C VAL A 264 40.12 -16.64 -43.85
N THR A 265 38.99 -16.42 -43.18
CA THR A 265 38.90 -16.60 -41.74
C THR A 265 37.58 -17.28 -41.39
N ASP A 266 37.72 -18.13 -40.39
CA ASP A 266 36.88 -19.22 -39.95
C ASP A 266 35.54 -18.76 -39.32
N ASN A 267 34.66 -19.74 -39.10
CA ASN A 267 33.37 -19.70 -38.39
C ASN A 267 32.11 -19.50 -39.25
N SER A 268 31.59 -20.64 -39.70
CA SER A 268 30.18 -20.84 -40.04
C SER A 268 29.26 -20.56 -38.84
N SER A 269 28.35 -19.60 -38.97
CA SER A 269 27.07 -19.61 -38.25
C SER A 269 25.96 -19.47 -39.28
N PRO A 270 24.96 -20.38 -39.30
CA PRO A 270 23.83 -20.25 -40.21
C PRO A 270 23.00 -19.00 -39.88
N PRO A 271 22.28 -18.42 -40.86
CA PRO A 271 21.46 -17.23 -40.64
C PRO A 271 20.38 -17.49 -39.57
N PRO A 272 20.05 -16.50 -38.72
CA PRO A 272 19.12 -16.68 -37.63
C PRO A 272 17.72 -17.01 -38.16
N MET A 273 17.15 -18.11 -37.68
CA MET A 273 15.77 -18.51 -38.00
C MET A 273 14.82 -17.66 -37.15
N SER A 274 14.11 -16.73 -37.78
CA SER A 274 13.08 -15.93 -37.11
C SER A 274 11.70 -16.55 -37.36
N GLY A 275 10.97 -16.89 -36.29
CA GLY A 275 9.56 -17.33 -36.36
C GLY A 275 9.27 -18.82 -36.14
N GLY A 276 10.18 -19.60 -35.56
CA GLY A 276 9.94 -20.99 -35.17
C GLY A 276 9.16 -21.13 -33.86
N LEU A 277 8.32 -22.17 -33.74
CA LEU A 277 7.64 -22.51 -32.48
C LEU A 277 8.69 -22.76 -31.38
N TRP A 278 8.47 -22.29 -30.15
CA TRP A 278 9.38 -22.53 -29.03
C TRP A 278 9.15 -23.94 -28.47
N THR A 279 10.16 -24.79 -28.53
CA THR A 279 10.12 -26.15 -27.97
C THR A 279 10.57 -26.14 -26.52
N ASP A 280 10.22 -27.17 -25.74
CA ASP A 280 10.63 -27.28 -24.34
C ASP A 280 12.16 -27.31 -24.16
N ASP A 281 12.88 -27.86 -25.13
CA ASP A 281 14.34 -27.86 -25.18
C ASP A 281 14.93 -26.44 -25.35
N ASP A 282 14.36 -25.65 -26.27
CA ASP A 282 14.76 -24.25 -26.49
C ASP A 282 14.48 -23.38 -25.25
N LEU A 283 13.38 -23.69 -24.55
CA LEU A 283 12.99 -23.01 -23.33
C LEU A 283 13.97 -23.34 -22.18
N ALA A 284 14.39 -24.61 -22.06
CA ALA A 284 15.39 -25.04 -21.08
C ALA A 284 16.77 -24.43 -21.35
N GLU A 285 17.19 -24.37 -22.63
CA GLU A 285 18.45 -23.76 -23.02
C GLU A 285 18.46 -22.24 -22.77
N LEU A 286 17.33 -21.56 -23.00
CA LEU A 286 17.15 -20.15 -22.66
C LEU A 286 17.36 -19.89 -21.16
N ILE A 287 16.77 -20.71 -20.28
CA ILE A 287 16.93 -20.58 -18.82
C ILE A 287 18.40 -20.75 -18.43
N ARG A 288 19.08 -21.75 -19.02
CA ARG A 288 20.50 -22.02 -18.78
C ARG A 288 21.39 -20.84 -19.18
N LEU A 289 21.14 -20.26 -20.36
CA LEU A 289 21.89 -19.13 -20.89
C LEU A 289 21.61 -17.83 -20.11
N VAL A 290 20.37 -17.59 -19.71
CA VAL A 290 19.97 -16.45 -18.87
C VAL A 290 20.66 -16.48 -17.50
N LYS A 291 20.90 -17.68 -16.93
CA LYS A 291 21.68 -17.89 -15.70
C LYS A 291 23.19 -17.71 -15.94
N LYS A 292 23.69 -18.14 -17.10
CA LYS A 292 25.11 -18.01 -17.50
C LYS A 292 25.54 -16.55 -17.70
N TYR A 293 24.65 -15.70 -18.22
CA TYR A 293 24.91 -14.28 -18.43
C TYR A 293 24.03 -13.43 -17.49
N PRO A 294 24.54 -12.97 -16.33
CA PRO A 294 23.78 -12.19 -15.36
C PRO A 294 23.46 -10.76 -15.85
N GLN A 295 22.54 -10.09 -15.15
CA GLN A 295 22.11 -8.72 -15.46
C GLN A 295 23.30 -7.75 -15.36
N GLY A 296 23.57 -7.00 -16.44
CA GLY A 296 24.70 -6.07 -16.53
C GLY A 296 25.84 -6.53 -17.47
N ALA A 297 25.80 -7.76 -17.99
CA ALA A 297 26.75 -8.20 -19.01
C ALA A 297 26.56 -7.43 -20.34
N ASN A 298 27.64 -6.85 -20.86
CA ASN A 298 27.65 -6.19 -22.17
C ASN A 298 27.23 -7.19 -23.25
N LYS A 299 26.30 -6.80 -24.12
CA LYS A 299 25.79 -7.65 -25.22
C LYS A 299 25.19 -8.98 -24.78
N ARG A 300 24.65 -9.05 -23.56
CA ARG A 300 23.96 -10.23 -22.99
C ARG A 300 22.99 -10.87 -23.98
N TRP A 301 22.07 -10.08 -24.53
CA TRP A 301 21.01 -10.61 -25.39
C TRP A 301 21.52 -11.01 -26.77
N GLU A 302 22.59 -10.39 -27.27
CA GLU A 302 23.24 -10.79 -28.53
C GLU A 302 23.91 -12.16 -28.38
N SER A 303 24.59 -12.41 -27.26
CA SER A 303 25.24 -13.70 -26.98
C SER A 303 24.24 -14.84 -26.75
N ILE A 304 23.13 -14.57 -26.05
CA ILE A 304 22.07 -15.57 -25.83
C ILE A 304 21.34 -15.88 -27.14
N ALA A 305 21.06 -14.86 -27.95
CA ALA A 305 20.40 -15.00 -29.24
C ALA A 305 21.27 -15.75 -30.26
N ALA A 306 22.57 -15.48 -30.29
CA ALA A 306 23.52 -16.21 -31.11
C ALA A 306 23.61 -17.69 -30.70
N ALA A 307 23.58 -18.00 -29.41
CA ALA A 307 23.62 -19.37 -28.90
C ALA A 307 22.34 -20.16 -29.24
N LEU A 308 21.16 -19.52 -29.19
CA LEU A 308 19.88 -20.13 -29.56
C LEU A 308 19.60 -20.11 -31.07
N GLY A 309 20.44 -19.44 -31.87
CA GLY A 309 20.21 -19.24 -33.30
C GLY A 309 18.95 -18.42 -33.64
N ARG A 310 18.45 -17.61 -32.70
CA ARG A 310 17.21 -16.82 -32.83
C ARG A 310 17.48 -15.32 -32.79
N ALA A 311 16.46 -14.51 -33.12
CA ALA A 311 16.60 -13.06 -33.12
C ALA A 311 16.60 -12.48 -31.67
N VAL A 312 17.43 -11.47 -31.43
CA VAL A 312 17.57 -10.77 -30.13
C VAL A 312 16.24 -10.31 -29.53
N PRO A 313 15.31 -9.72 -30.31
CA PRO A 313 14.01 -9.29 -29.77
C PRO A 313 13.11 -10.46 -29.34
N GLU A 314 13.19 -11.60 -30.03
CA GLU A 314 12.37 -12.80 -29.76
C GLU A 314 12.80 -13.45 -28.45
N VAL A 315 14.12 -13.60 -28.26
CA VAL A 315 14.74 -14.16 -27.05
C VAL A 315 14.48 -13.27 -25.83
N THR A 316 14.56 -11.95 -25.99
CA THR A 316 14.30 -10.99 -24.89
C THR A 316 12.83 -11.05 -24.45
N TYR A 317 11.91 -11.11 -25.41
CA TYR A 317 10.48 -11.26 -25.13
C TYR A 317 10.19 -12.57 -24.37
N MET A 318 10.74 -13.69 -24.84
CA MET A 318 10.47 -14.98 -24.24
C MET A 318 11.13 -15.16 -22.86
N ALA A 319 12.30 -14.58 -22.64
CA ALA A 319 12.96 -14.56 -21.32
C ALA A 319 12.15 -13.77 -20.27
N ASN A 320 11.57 -12.64 -20.65
CA ASN A 320 10.68 -11.87 -19.77
C ASN A 320 9.39 -12.63 -19.47
N LYS A 321 8.80 -13.27 -20.49
CA LYS A 321 7.58 -14.07 -20.37
C LYS A 321 7.77 -15.28 -19.43
N MET A 322 8.92 -15.95 -19.47
CA MET A 322 9.25 -17.03 -18.53
C MET A 322 9.42 -16.57 -17.09
N LYS A 323 9.97 -15.36 -16.90
CA LYS A 323 10.17 -14.78 -15.57
C LYS A 323 8.84 -14.43 -14.91
N GLU A 324 7.85 -13.99 -15.70
CA GLU A 324 6.49 -13.71 -15.22
C GLU A 324 5.70 -14.98 -14.90
N ASN A 325 5.88 -16.04 -15.69
CA ASN A 325 5.07 -17.27 -15.57
C ASN A 325 5.71 -18.38 -14.72
N GLY A 326 6.95 -18.23 -14.24
CA GLY A 326 7.58 -19.17 -13.31
C GLY A 326 7.71 -20.60 -13.84
N TYR A 327 8.21 -20.77 -15.07
CA TYR A 327 8.35 -22.08 -15.71
C TYR A 327 9.31 -23.01 -14.94
N LYS A 328 8.83 -24.19 -14.52
CA LYS A 328 9.66 -25.27 -13.97
C LYS A 328 9.75 -26.39 -15.00
N VAL A 329 10.95 -26.62 -15.52
CA VAL A 329 11.24 -27.72 -16.46
C VAL A 329 11.22 -29.05 -15.70
N PRO A 330 10.46 -30.06 -16.13
CA PRO A 330 10.62 -31.43 -15.66
C PRO A 330 11.77 -32.09 -16.44
N THR A 331 12.90 -32.39 -15.82
CA THR A 331 13.82 -33.37 -16.39
C THR A 331 14.54 -34.17 -15.30
N GLU A 332 14.63 -35.45 -15.59
CA GLU A 332 15.11 -36.57 -14.82
C GLU A 332 16.58 -36.47 -14.42
N GLN A 333 16.86 -37.06 -13.25
CA GLN A 333 18.08 -37.75 -12.81
C GLN A 333 19.42 -37.30 -13.40
N GLU A 334 20.18 -36.54 -12.60
CA GLU A 334 21.65 -36.55 -12.69
C GLU A 334 22.24 -36.96 -11.34
N GLU A 335 23.12 -37.95 -11.44
CA GLU A 335 23.96 -38.53 -10.40
C GLU A 335 24.89 -37.50 -9.74
N GLU A 336 25.13 -37.69 -8.45
CA GLU A 336 26.10 -36.94 -7.67
C GLU A 336 27.54 -37.27 -8.08
N VAL A 337 28.39 -36.25 -8.28
CA VAL A 337 29.67 -36.16 -7.55
C VAL A 337 29.91 -34.70 -7.10
N GLN A 338 30.13 -34.56 -5.80
CA GLN A 338 30.19 -33.33 -5.01
C GLN A 338 31.57 -32.63 -5.06
N VAL A 339 31.62 -31.31 -4.83
CA VAL A 339 32.44 -30.72 -3.74
C VAL A 339 31.75 -29.49 -3.09
N LYS A 340 31.13 -29.76 -1.93
CA LYS A 340 30.98 -28.99 -0.66
C LYS A 340 30.63 -27.48 -0.71
N VAL A 341 29.52 -27.08 -0.08
CA VAL A 341 29.43 -26.71 1.35
C VAL A 341 27.95 -26.66 1.82
N LYS A 342 27.67 -27.51 2.83
CA LYS A 342 26.63 -27.50 3.90
C LYS A 342 25.17 -27.14 3.57
N GLN A 343 24.33 -28.18 3.50
CA GLN A 343 23.05 -28.27 4.22
C GLN A 343 22.68 -29.76 4.40
N LYS A 344 22.47 -30.21 5.66
CA LYS A 344 22.03 -31.57 5.97
C LYS A 344 20.50 -31.66 5.89
N THR A 345 20.04 -32.12 4.73
CA THR A 345 19.08 -33.22 4.49
C THR A 345 17.85 -33.35 5.42
N LYS A 346 16.68 -32.94 4.90
CA LYS A 346 15.36 -33.42 5.33
C LYS A 346 14.90 -34.48 4.33
N LYS A 347 14.63 -35.68 4.83
CA LYS A 347 13.93 -36.76 4.13
C LYS A 347 12.53 -36.26 3.78
N GLU A 348 12.17 -36.27 2.50
CA GLU A 348 10.78 -36.04 2.08
C GLU A 348 9.97 -37.29 2.46
N VAL A 349 9.19 -37.17 3.54
CA VAL A 349 8.12 -38.10 3.91
C VAL A 349 6.82 -37.43 3.48
N ASP A 350 5.96 -38.17 2.80
CA ASP A 350 4.62 -37.76 2.40
C ASP A 350 3.85 -37.13 3.57
N THR A 351 3.71 -35.81 3.52
CA THR A 351 3.26 -34.95 4.62
C THR A 351 1.79 -35.16 5.01
N GLY A 352 1.01 -35.87 4.18
CA GLY A 352 -0.41 -36.14 4.40
C GLY A 352 -0.71 -37.22 5.45
N ASP A 353 0.12 -38.27 5.51
CA ASP A 353 -0.10 -39.42 6.39
C ASP A 353 0.40 -39.18 7.83
N VAL A 354 1.44 -38.36 7.98
CA VAL A 354 2.05 -38.03 9.27
C VAL A 354 1.11 -37.22 10.19
N VAL A 355 0.20 -36.44 9.60
CA VAL A 355 -0.78 -35.64 10.36
C VAL A 355 -2.00 -36.48 10.80
N LYS A 356 -2.29 -37.59 10.11
CA LYS A 356 -3.43 -38.48 10.41
C LYS A 356 -3.12 -39.57 11.43
N ASN A 357 -1.87 -40.05 11.51
CA ASN A 357 -1.47 -41.10 12.45
C ASN A 357 -1.02 -40.54 13.82
N TRP A 358 -1.99 -40.08 14.63
CA TRP A 358 -1.81 -39.68 16.03
C TRP A 358 -2.74 -40.47 16.95
N SER A 359 -2.18 -41.14 17.96
CA SER A 359 -2.97 -41.77 19.02
C SER A 359 -3.53 -40.72 19.99
N GLN A 360 -4.64 -41.04 20.65
CA GLN A 360 -5.25 -40.18 21.67
C GLN A 360 -4.29 -39.90 22.83
N ASP A 361 -3.44 -40.87 23.20
CA ASP A 361 -2.44 -40.70 24.26
C ASP A 361 -1.31 -39.75 23.85
N GLN A 362 -0.88 -39.81 22.58
CA GLN A 362 0.12 -38.88 22.01
C GLN A 362 -0.44 -37.46 21.93
N GLN A 363 -1.71 -37.33 21.56
CA GLN A 363 -2.42 -36.05 21.51
C GLN A 363 -2.53 -35.42 22.91
N LYS A 364 -2.90 -36.22 23.93
CA LYS A 364 -2.97 -35.77 25.32
C LYS A 364 -1.61 -35.34 25.87
N ALA A 365 -0.54 -36.08 25.54
CA ALA A 365 0.82 -35.73 25.92
C ALA A 365 1.29 -34.42 25.25
N LEU A 366 0.92 -34.18 23.99
CA LEU A 366 1.23 -32.92 23.30
C LEU A 366 0.51 -31.73 23.94
N GLU A 367 -0.76 -31.88 24.32
CA GLU A 367 -1.54 -30.84 24.98
C GLU A 367 -0.98 -30.50 26.37
N ASP A 368 -0.62 -31.51 27.17
CA ASP A 368 0.01 -31.32 28.49
C ASP A 368 1.38 -30.62 28.37
N ALA A 369 2.21 -31.03 27.40
CA ALA A 369 3.49 -30.39 27.12
C ALA A 369 3.32 -28.93 26.64
N LEU A 370 2.30 -28.64 25.82
CA LEU A 370 1.99 -27.28 25.36
C LEU A 370 1.51 -26.37 26.50
N ALA A 371 0.80 -26.91 27.48
CA ALA A 371 0.38 -26.20 28.68
C ALA A 371 1.56 -25.91 29.61
N ARG A 372 2.50 -26.87 29.74
CA ARG A 372 3.70 -26.75 30.58
C ARG A 372 4.74 -25.77 30.00
N PHE A 373 4.82 -25.62 28.68
CA PHE A 373 5.79 -24.75 28.01
C PHE A 373 5.11 -23.65 27.16
N PRO A 374 4.86 -22.44 27.73
CA PRO A 374 4.23 -21.32 27.02
C PRO A 374 5.15 -20.63 26.00
N LYS A 375 4.59 -19.69 25.22
CA LYS A 375 5.27 -18.93 24.16
C LYS A 375 6.27 -17.92 24.77
N GLY A 376 7.50 -18.36 25.03
CA GLY A 376 8.56 -17.51 25.58
C GLY A 376 9.82 -18.25 26.01
N CYS A 377 9.77 -19.57 26.18
CA CYS A 377 10.96 -20.39 26.45
C CYS A 377 11.79 -20.62 25.18
N THR A 378 13.11 -20.45 25.30
CA THR A 378 14.09 -20.92 24.31
C THR A 378 14.02 -22.44 24.21
N ASP A 379 14.10 -22.98 23.00
CA ASP A 379 14.04 -24.44 22.70
C ASP A 379 12.74 -25.12 23.13
N ARG A 380 11.62 -24.37 23.10
CA ARG A 380 10.26 -24.86 23.42
C ARG A 380 9.92 -26.18 22.72
N TRP A 381 10.18 -26.28 21.42
CA TRP A 381 9.78 -27.43 20.62
C TRP A 381 10.65 -28.67 20.87
N ASP A 382 11.91 -28.49 21.25
CA ASP A 382 12.78 -29.59 21.62
C ASP A 382 12.31 -30.20 22.96
N ARG A 383 11.90 -29.37 23.93
CA ARG A 383 11.31 -29.84 25.21
C ARG A 383 9.94 -30.48 25.05
N ILE A 384 9.11 -29.97 24.13
CA ILE A 384 7.81 -30.57 23.82
C ILE A 384 7.99 -31.96 23.21
N ALA A 385 8.94 -32.11 22.27
CA ALA A 385 9.19 -33.40 21.62
C ALA A 385 9.68 -34.46 22.62
N GLU A 386 10.43 -34.08 23.67
CA GLU A 386 10.89 -34.99 24.72
C GLU A 386 9.73 -35.61 25.54
N HIS A 387 8.59 -34.92 25.63
CA HIS A 387 7.43 -35.37 26.39
C HIS A 387 6.40 -36.13 25.53
N VAL A 388 6.57 -36.14 24.21
CA VAL A 388 5.66 -36.85 23.28
C VAL A 388 6.34 -38.12 22.78
N PRO A 389 5.84 -39.32 23.13
CA PRO A 389 6.49 -40.58 22.75
C PRO A 389 6.44 -40.78 21.22
N ASP A 390 7.58 -41.20 20.67
CA ASP A 390 7.76 -41.58 19.26
C ASP A 390 7.45 -40.49 18.21
N LYS A 391 7.50 -39.20 18.60
CA LYS A 391 7.29 -38.08 17.67
C LYS A 391 8.45 -37.10 17.67
N THR A 392 8.79 -36.62 16.48
CA THR A 392 9.84 -35.60 16.33
C THR A 392 9.29 -34.20 16.60
N LYS A 393 10.18 -33.24 16.87
CA LYS A 393 9.80 -31.83 17.02
C LYS A 393 9.08 -31.27 15.80
N GLU A 394 9.44 -31.74 14.61
CA GLU A 394 8.81 -31.31 13.36
C GLU A 394 7.36 -31.79 13.26
N GLU A 395 7.10 -33.03 13.67
CA GLU A 395 5.76 -33.61 13.70
C GLU A 395 4.87 -32.93 14.74
N CYS A 396 5.41 -32.62 15.92
CA CYS A 396 4.70 -31.86 16.96
C CYS A 396 4.34 -30.44 16.48
N MET A 397 5.26 -29.77 15.77
CA MET A 397 4.99 -28.46 15.16
C MET A 397 3.92 -28.52 14.08
N MET A 398 3.97 -29.52 13.20
CA MET A 398 2.97 -29.69 12.13
C MET A 398 1.59 -29.99 12.69
N ARG A 399 1.50 -30.88 13.70
CA ARG A 399 0.25 -31.19 14.39
C ARG A 399 -0.34 -29.98 15.10
N PHE A 400 0.49 -29.18 15.78
CA PHE A 400 0.05 -27.94 16.42
C PHE A 400 -0.53 -26.93 15.41
N ARG A 401 0.13 -26.74 14.26
CA ARG A 401 -0.38 -25.85 13.19
C ARG A 401 -1.72 -26.34 12.66
N TYR A 402 -1.85 -27.64 12.41
CA TYR A 402 -3.10 -28.25 11.96
C TYR A 402 -4.27 -28.02 12.94
N LEU A 403 -4.03 -28.21 14.25
CA LEU A 403 -5.04 -27.96 15.28
C LEU A 403 -5.41 -26.46 15.39
N ALA A 404 -4.42 -25.58 15.27
CA ALA A 404 -4.66 -24.12 15.26
C ALA A 404 -5.53 -23.70 14.08
N ASP A 405 -5.30 -24.28 12.89
CA ASP A 405 -6.11 -24.00 11.69
C ASP A 405 -7.55 -24.50 11.84
N ILE A 406 -7.76 -25.68 12.46
CA ILE A 406 -9.10 -26.18 12.77
C ILE A 406 -9.84 -25.26 13.74
N LEU A 407 -9.18 -24.86 14.83
CA LEU A 407 -9.78 -23.95 15.82
C LEU A 407 -10.13 -22.59 15.22
N LYS A 408 -9.27 -22.09 14.32
CA LYS A 408 -9.54 -20.85 13.58
C LYS A 408 -10.80 -20.98 12.72
N LYS A 409 -10.92 -22.06 11.94
CA LYS A 409 -12.11 -22.33 11.12
C LYS A 409 -13.38 -22.49 11.96
N GLN A 410 -13.29 -23.14 13.13
CA GLN A 410 -14.43 -23.26 14.04
C GLN A 410 -14.84 -21.90 14.62
N LYS A 411 -13.87 -21.01 14.89
CA LYS A 411 -14.16 -19.66 15.36
C LYS A 411 -14.83 -18.82 14.27
N GLU A 412 -14.31 -18.87 13.05
CA GLU A 412 -14.89 -18.20 11.87
C GLU A 412 -16.32 -18.70 11.59
N HIS A 413 -16.57 -20.02 11.70
CA HIS A 413 -17.92 -20.58 11.55
C HIS A 413 -18.87 -20.11 12.67
N LYS A 414 -18.41 -20.07 13.93
CA LYS A 414 -19.23 -19.56 15.04
C LYS A 414 -19.53 -18.07 14.93
N GLU A 415 -18.57 -17.27 14.50
CA GLU A 415 -18.75 -15.83 14.23
C GLU A 415 -19.77 -15.64 13.10
N THR A 416 -19.69 -16.45 12.04
CA THR A 416 -20.65 -16.44 10.93
C THR A 416 -22.06 -16.87 11.37
N ASP A 417 -22.17 -17.89 12.24
CA ASP A 417 -23.46 -18.35 12.76
C ASP A 417 -24.09 -17.33 13.72
N GLN A 418 -23.28 -16.60 14.49
CA GLN A 418 -23.74 -15.51 15.36
C GLN A 418 -24.23 -14.30 14.53
N GLU A 419 -23.48 -13.89 13.51
CA GLU A 419 -23.91 -12.83 12.58
C GLU A 419 -25.22 -13.18 11.86
N ASN A 420 -25.43 -14.45 11.53
CA ASN A 420 -26.66 -14.94 10.91
C ASN A 420 -27.85 -15.08 11.88
N GLN A 421 -27.62 -15.06 13.20
CA GLN A 421 -28.70 -15.07 14.22
C GLN A 421 -29.09 -13.67 14.69
N GLU A 422 -28.21 -12.68 14.54
CA GLU A 422 -28.46 -11.27 14.88
C GLU A 422 -29.03 -10.44 13.70
N SER A 423 -29.02 -11.00 12.49
CA SER A 423 -29.64 -10.46 11.27
C SER A 423 -31.01 -11.06 11.02
#